data_AF-A0A1X2LWJ2-F1
#
_entry.id   AF-A0A1X2LWJ2-F1
#
_cell.length_a   1.000
_cell.length_b   1.000
_cell.length_c   1.000
_cell.angle_alpha   90.00
_cell.angle_beta   90.00
_cell.angle_gamma   90.00
#
_symmetry.space_group_name_H-M   'P 1'
#
loop_
_entity.id
_entity.type
_entity.pdbx_description
1 polymer ?
#
loop_
_entity_poly.entity_id
_entity_poly.type
_entity_poly.pdbx_seq_one_letter_code
_entity_poly.pdbx_strand_id
1 'polypeptide(L)'
;MQSMSFDPAAADIGSQVVDSAFQGIQAAATASTSLTALSPAGAEEVSAYAAAAFGTAATQMLAMNQAAQEELRRAGEVFTAIARMYSDADTGVARALLGVVSQSGPVLAQQ
;
A
#
# COMPACT_ATOMS: atom_id res chain seq x y z
N MET A 1 -5.67 -23.04 -22.83
CA MET A 1 -5.23 -21.86 -22.07
C MET A 1 -5.78 -22.00 -20.67
N GLN A 2 -4.95 -21.93 -19.63
CA GLN A 2 -5.45 -21.87 -18.25
C GLN A 2 -6.11 -20.51 -18.05
N SER A 3 -7.28 -20.48 -17.39
CA SER A 3 -7.96 -19.25 -16.99
C SER A 3 -7.03 -18.50 -16.04
N MET A 4 -6.46 -17.37 -16.47
CA MET A 4 -5.71 -16.49 -15.60
C MET A 4 -6.69 -15.64 -14.80
N SER A 5 -7.39 -16.24 -13.82
CA SER A 5 -8.22 -15.47 -12.90
C SER A 5 -7.32 -14.74 -11.91
N PHE A 6 -7.45 -13.43 -11.83
CA PHE A 6 -6.94 -12.65 -10.71
C PHE A 6 -7.78 -12.93 -9.44
N ASP A 7 -7.14 -13.06 -8.28
CA ASP A 7 -7.83 -13.19 -6.99
C ASP A 7 -8.26 -11.79 -6.50
N PRO A 8 -9.56 -11.49 -6.37
CA PRO A 8 -10.02 -10.21 -5.85
C PRO A 8 -9.43 -9.86 -4.48
N ALA A 9 -9.01 -10.84 -3.67
CA ALA A 9 -8.31 -10.59 -2.41
C ALA A 9 -6.98 -9.83 -2.60
N ALA A 10 -6.34 -9.93 -3.76
CA ALA A 10 -5.11 -9.18 -4.04
C ALA A 10 -5.36 -7.66 -4.26
N ALA A 11 -6.59 -7.26 -4.62
CA ALA A 11 -6.96 -5.85 -4.64
C ALA A 11 -7.08 -5.29 -3.22
N ASP A 12 -7.61 -6.10 -2.30
CA ASP A 12 -7.76 -5.76 -0.88
C ASP A 12 -6.40 -5.63 -0.18
N ILE A 13 -5.38 -6.38 -0.62
CA ILE A 13 -4.01 -6.22 -0.11
C ILE A 13 -3.48 -4.81 -0.39
N GLY A 14 -3.75 -4.27 -1.59
CA GLY A 14 -3.30 -2.92 -1.95
C GLY A 14 -3.88 -1.85 -1.03
N SER A 15 -5.18 -1.89 -0.75
CA SER A 15 -5.83 -0.96 0.19
C SER A 15 -5.34 -1.14 1.62
N GLN A 16 -5.19 -2.38 2.09
CA GLN A 16 -4.65 -2.68 3.43
C GLN A 16 -3.24 -2.13 3.63
N VAL A 17 -2.38 -2.20 2.60
CA VAL A 17 -1.01 -1.65 2.66
C VAL A 17 -1.06 -0.12 2.76
N VAL A 18 -1.90 0.54 1.96
CA VAL A 18 -2.08 2.00 2.03
C VAL A 18 -2.60 2.43 3.39
N ASP A 19 -3.61 1.73 3.92
CA ASP A 19 -4.19 2.03 5.23
C ASP A 19 -3.17 1.84 6.37
N SER A 20 -2.40 0.75 6.30
CA SER A 20 -1.31 0.49 7.26
C SER A 20 -0.25 1.59 7.19
N ALA A 21 0.07 2.09 5.99
CA ALA A 21 1.00 3.19 5.82
C ALA A 21 0.52 4.48 6.50
N PHE A 22 -0.75 4.82 6.30
CA PHE A 22 -1.38 5.96 6.98
C PHE A 22 -1.40 5.79 8.50
N GLN A 23 -1.74 4.61 9.00
CA GLN A 23 -1.70 4.31 10.43
C GLN A 23 -0.29 4.47 11.01
N GLY A 24 0.74 4.05 10.27
CA GLY A 24 2.14 4.23 10.64
C GLY A 24 2.53 5.71 10.78
N ILE A 25 2.10 6.56 9.83
CA ILE A 25 2.33 8.02 9.90
C ILE A 25 1.64 8.62 11.13
N GLN A 26 0.38 8.24 11.39
CA GLN A 26 -0.38 8.72 12.53
C GLN A 26 0.26 8.31 13.86
N ALA A 27 0.69 7.05 13.97
CA ALA A 27 1.39 6.55 15.15
C ALA A 27 2.70 7.31 15.41
N ALA A 28 3.48 7.58 14.35
CA ALA A 28 4.70 8.38 14.45
C ALA A 28 4.42 9.82 14.89
N ALA A 29 3.35 10.44 14.36
CA ALA A 29 2.91 11.77 14.78
C ALA A 29 2.53 11.81 16.26
N THR A 30 1.78 10.82 16.74
CA THR A 30 1.42 10.67 18.17
C THR A 30 2.66 10.52 19.06
N ALA A 31 3.66 9.75 18.62
CA ALA A 31 4.88 9.51 19.39
C ALA A 31 5.91 10.66 19.31
N SER A 32 5.79 11.56 18.34
CA SER A 32 6.83 12.53 17.97
C SER A 32 7.33 13.39 19.13
N THR A 33 6.42 14.00 19.89
CA THR A 33 6.77 14.85 21.04
C THR A 33 7.44 14.05 22.14
N SER A 34 6.90 12.88 22.49
CA SER A 34 7.45 12.03 23.55
C SER A 34 8.87 11.54 23.22
N LEU A 35 9.19 11.37 21.93
CA LEU A 35 10.51 10.94 21.49
C LEU A 35 11.51 12.10 21.36
N THR A 36 11.05 13.31 21.04
CA THR A 36 11.95 14.44 20.73
C THR A 36 12.14 15.42 21.88
N ALA A 37 11.21 15.45 22.85
CA ALA A 37 11.19 16.41 23.94
C ALA A 37 11.60 15.81 25.31
N LEU A 38 12.54 14.86 25.32
CA LEU A 38 13.05 14.31 26.58
C LEU A 38 13.80 15.38 27.38
N SER A 39 13.44 15.52 28.64
CA SER A 39 14.24 16.27 29.62
C SER A 39 15.45 15.43 30.05
N PRO A 40 16.61 16.06 30.36
CA PRO A 40 17.68 15.40 31.09
C PRO A 40 17.15 14.75 32.37
N ALA A 41 17.66 13.56 32.69
CA ALA A 41 17.27 12.83 33.90
C ALA A 41 17.83 13.46 35.20
N GLY A 42 18.90 14.23 35.08
CA GLY A 42 19.57 14.93 36.17
C GLY A 42 20.37 16.13 35.66
N ALA A 43 21.05 16.84 36.57
CA ALA A 43 21.77 18.08 36.27
C ALA A 43 23.18 17.85 35.68
N GLU A 44 23.62 16.60 35.60
CA GLU A 44 24.94 16.21 35.12
C GLU A 44 25.04 16.37 33.60
N GLU A 45 26.22 16.73 33.09
CA GLU A 45 26.41 16.95 31.65
C GLU A 45 26.09 15.71 30.81
N VAL A 46 26.29 14.52 31.38
CA VAL A 46 25.96 13.23 30.74
C VAL A 46 24.46 13.11 30.49
N SER A 47 23.64 13.55 31.44
CA SER A 47 22.17 13.54 31.33
C SER A 47 21.70 14.49 30.23
N ALA A 48 22.32 15.67 30.13
CA ALA A 48 22.02 16.64 29.07
C ALA A 48 22.44 16.13 27.68
N TYR A 49 23.63 15.55 27.58
CA TYR A 49 24.13 14.96 26.34
C TYR A 49 23.26 13.78 25.89
N ALA A 50 22.87 12.90 26.82
CA ALA A 50 22.00 11.76 26.52
C ALA A 50 20.63 12.19 25.97
N ALA A 51 20.00 13.19 26.60
CA ALA A 51 18.73 13.74 26.13
C ALA A 51 18.84 14.34 24.71
N ALA A 52 19.90 15.12 24.44
CA ALA A 52 20.14 15.71 23.13
C ALA A 52 20.43 14.66 22.04
N ALA A 53 21.24 13.65 22.37
CA ALA A 53 21.56 12.56 21.46
C ALA A 53 20.32 11.72 21.14
N PHE A 54 19.49 11.42 22.14
CA PHE A 54 18.22 10.72 21.94
C PHE A 54 17.27 11.53 21.05
N GLY A 55 17.08 12.82 21.32
CA GLY A 55 16.23 13.68 20.50
C GLY A 55 16.68 13.72 19.04
N THR A 56 17.98 13.80 18.79
CA THR A 56 18.56 13.75 17.44
C THR A 56 18.29 12.42 16.74
N ALA A 57 18.51 11.29 17.44
CA ALA A 57 18.23 9.96 16.91
C ALA A 57 16.72 9.77 16.63
N ALA A 58 15.86 10.28 17.52
CA ALA A 58 14.41 10.25 17.37
C ALA A 58 13.96 11.02 16.11
N THR A 59 14.47 12.23 15.89
CA THR A 59 14.14 13.01 14.67
C THR A 59 14.53 12.26 13.39
N GLN A 60 15.72 11.63 13.38
CA GLN A 60 16.15 10.83 12.23
C GLN A 60 15.26 9.60 12.03
N MET A 61 14.89 8.91 13.11
CA MET A 61 14.00 7.77 13.06
C MET A 61 12.60 8.15 12.54
N LEU A 62 12.05 9.29 12.98
CA LEU A 62 10.75 9.79 12.49
C LEU A 62 10.81 10.12 11.00
N ALA A 63 11.89 10.72 10.52
CA ALA A 63 12.09 11.00 9.09
C ALA A 63 12.19 9.69 8.27
N MET A 64 12.93 8.70 8.75
CA MET A 64 13.02 7.38 8.11
C MET A 64 11.67 6.67 8.10
N ASN A 65 10.90 6.75 9.19
CA ASN A 65 9.56 6.18 9.24
C ASN A 65 8.67 6.84 8.19
N GLN A 66 8.65 8.16 8.09
CA GLN A 66 7.87 8.88 7.08
C GLN A 66 8.22 8.44 5.65
N ALA A 67 9.52 8.35 5.33
CA ALA A 67 9.97 7.87 4.02
C ALA A 67 9.52 6.42 3.76
N ALA A 68 9.64 5.54 4.75
CA ALA A 68 9.20 4.15 4.63
C ALA A 68 7.67 4.04 4.41
N GLN A 69 6.87 4.82 5.15
CA GLN A 69 5.41 4.80 4.97
C GLN A 69 4.99 5.35 3.60
N GLU A 70 5.69 6.37 3.08
CA GLU A 70 5.43 6.87 1.73
C GLU A 70 5.74 5.81 0.66
N GLU A 71 6.81 5.03 0.82
CA GLU A 71 7.10 3.93 -0.11
C GLU A 71 6.11 2.78 0.02
N LEU A 72 5.63 2.46 1.23
CA LEU A 72 4.54 1.49 1.41
C LEU A 72 3.25 1.97 0.72
N ARG A 73 2.90 3.25 0.86
CA ARG A 73 1.75 3.85 0.17
C ARG A 73 1.86 3.66 -1.34
N ARG A 74 3.01 3.99 -1.94
CA ARG A 74 3.28 3.80 -3.38
C ARG A 74 3.18 2.33 -3.79
N ALA A 75 3.73 1.41 -2.98
CA ALA A 75 3.64 -0.02 -3.24
C ALA A 75 2.17 -0.50 -3.25
N GLY A 76 1.36 -0.04 -2.29
CA GLY A 76 -0.07 -0.33 -2.23
C GLY A 76 -0.82 0.14 -3.48
N GLU A 77 -0.52 1.36 -3.97
CA GLU A 77 -1.09 1.89 -5.22
C GLU A 77 -0.72 1.04 -6.44
N VAL A 78 0.53 0.56 -6.50
CA VAL A 78 0.98 -0.36 -7.56
C VAL A 78 0.23 -1.69 -7.51
N PHE A 79 0.01 -2.27 -6.33
CA PHE A 79 -0.80 -3.49 -6.20
C PHE A 79 -2.24 -3.28 -6.68
N THR A 80 -2.87 -2.17 -6.32
CA THR A 80 -4.21 -1.83 -6.82
C THR A 80 -4.23 -1.62 -8.33
N ALA A 81 -3.19 -1.01 -8.92
CA ALA A 81 -3.10 -0.83 -10.37
C ALA A 81 -2.96 -2.18 -11.10
N ILE A 82 -2.11 -3.08 -10.61
CA ILE A 82 -1.93 -4.43 -11.17
C ILE A 82 -3.25 -5.20 -11.10
N ALA A 83 -3.94 -5.18 -9.96
CA ALA A 83 -5.24 -5.80 -9.77
C ALA A 83 -6.26 -5.35 -10.82
N ARG A 84 -6.34 -4.03 -11.06
CA ARG A 84 -7.23 -3.46 -12.08
C ARG A 84 -6.86 -3.91 -13.49
N MET A 85 -5.57 -3.90 -13.85
CA MET A 85 -5.11 -4.33 -15.17
C MET A 85 -5.55 -5.77 -15.50
N TYR A 86 -5.42 -6.70 -14.54
CA TYR A 86 -5.86 -8.08 -14.74
C TYR A 86 -7.39 -8.18 -14.84
N SER A 87 -8.13 -7.47 -13.99
CA SER A 87 -9.60 -7.45 -14.04
C SER A 87 -10.15 -6.90 -15.37
N ASP A 88 -9.53 -5.85 -15.90
CA ASP A 88 -9.87 -5.27 -17.20
C ASP A 88 -9.57 -6.22 -18.35
N ALA A 89 -8.42 -6.92 -18.30
CA ALA A 89 -8.04 -7.93 -19.28
C ALA A 89 -9.05 -9.10 -19.30
N ASP A 90 -9.40 -9.62 -18.13
CA ASP A 90 -10.39 -10.71 -17.98
C ASP A 90 -11.76 -10.31 -18.52
N THR A 91 -12.22 -9.10 -18.17
CA THR A 91 -13.48 -8.54 -18.66
C THR A 91 -13.45 -8.35 -20.19
N GLY A 92 -12.32 -7.92 -20.73
CA GLY A 92 -12.11 -7.76 -22.17
C GLY A 92 -12.23 -9.08 -22.93
N VAL A 93 -11.56 -10.13 -22.44
CA VAL A 93 -11.62 -11.48 -23.03
C VAL A 93 -13.02 -12.06 -22.92
N ALA A 94 -13.67 -11.96 -21.74
CA ALA A 94 -15.03 -12.46 -21.55
C ALA A 94 -16.02 -11.81 -22.54
N ARG A 95 -15.92 -10.49 -22.73
CA ARG A 95 -16.76 -9.76 -23.70
C ARG A 95 -16.50 -10.21 -25.14
N ALA A 96 -15.23 -10.42 -25.51
CA ALA A 96 -14.88 -10.91 -26.84
C ALA A 96 -15.46 -12.31 -27.10
N LEU A 97 -15.36 -13.22 -26.12
CA LEU A 97 -15.92 -14.57 -26.22
C LEU A 97 -17.45 -14.55 -26.36
N LEU A 98 -18.16 -13.75 -25.56
CA LEU A 98 -19.61 -13.58 -25.68
C LEU A 98 -20.01 -13.03 -27.05
N GLY A 99 -19.26 -12.06 -27.59
CA GLY A 99 -19.50 -11.52 -28.93
C GLY A 99 -19.30 -12.55 -30.06
N VAL A 100 -18.29 -13.42 -29.94
CA VAL A 100 -18.06 -14.53 -30.89
C VAL A 100 -19.18 -15.57 -30.82
N VAL A 101 -19.65 -15.92 -29.62
CA VAL A 101 -20.78 -16.84 -29.44
C VAL A 101 -22.06 -16.29 -30.09
N SER A 102 -22.35 -15.00 -29.94
CA SER A 102 -23.51 -14.37 -30.58
C SER A 102 -23.46 -14.33 -32.11
N GLN A 103 -22.26 -14.32 -32.72
CA GLN A 103 -22.11 -14.41 -34.18
C GLN A 103 -22.21 -15.84 -34.73
N SER A 104 -22.15 -16.85 -33.84
CA SER A 104 -22.00 -18.26 -34.23
C SER A 104 -23.29 -19.09 -34.13
N GLY A 105 -24.49 -18.49 -34.00
CA GLY A 105 -25.74 -19.25 -34.04
C GLY A 105 -26.96 -18.50 -34.59
N PRO A 106 -27.95 -19.17 -35.23
CA PRO A 106 -27.92 -20.41 -36.01
C PRO A 106 -28.09 -20.12 -37.52
N VAL A 107 -27.13 -20.53 -38.35
CA VAL A 107 -27.33 -20.70 -39.81
C VAL A 107 -27.68 -22.17 -40.06
N LEU A 108 -28.88 -22.60 -39.67
CA LEU A 108 -29.41 -23.95 -40.00
C LEU A 108 -30.92 -23.93 -40.30
N ALA A 109 -31.43 -22.85 -40.88
CA ALA A 109 -32.80 -22.79 -41.39
C ALA A 109 -32.80 -22.20 -42.79
N GLN A 110 -32.29 -22.95 -43.77
CA GLN A 110 -32.67 -22.91 -45.20
C GLN A 110 -31.87 -24.00 -45.91
N GLN A 111 -32.46 -25.16 -46.15
CA GLN A 111 -32.52 -25.90 -47.42
C GLN A 111 -33.52 -27.05 -47.26
#